data_AF-A0A7T5RI96-F1
#
_entry.id   AF-A0A7T5RI96-F1
#
_cell.length_a   1.000
_cell.length_b   1.000
_cell.length_c   1.000
_cell.angle_alpha   90.00
_cell.angle_beta   90.00
_cell.angle_gamma   90.00
#
_symmetry.space_group_name_H-M   'P 1'
#
loop_
_entity.id
_entity.type
_entity.pdbx_description
1 polymer ?
#
loop_
_entity_poly.entity_id
_entity_poly.type
_entity_poly.pdbx_seq_one_letter_code
_entity_poly.pdbx_strand_id
1 'polypeptide(L)'
;MDPRTEAQIIAIEEKMREQKPVSQNILSNVPAKFKDLTRYTGDHEKKADRLTGLPIFDGSVRYHIIGEFSDAIKKGEGWAIFSADLDDLKRANLISRSLGDDLIVAGTNDITQAFDPALLSPTAKIYAVRPTHAADEVIIFGAGLNQNDFEMIRNRQREIVQMKIDLKEDKKGDEQNKFTSTVSSCLLTSEDVDLQRAIEVNKRALLNGEVRHTYAFFKGLINLTDKRIVKIKINKEMKRLREVIRSGKAEGIDFKMMIDSLTLALGNRRISEAALKEYSMFISVMAAEEQVKRIQEVLAGEGQGDLLIKHGFYEERQELEPHENITEIFKRRFPSKESVDKATYTPLPDEMIA
;
A
#
# COMPACT_ATOMS: atom_id res chain seq x y z
N MET A 1 25.20 -19.28 -7.46
CA MET A 1 24.01 -19.53 -6.60
C MET A 1 24.21 -20.89 -5.97
N ASP A 2 23.85 -21.04 -4.69
CA ASP A 2 23.97 -22.34 -4.02
C ASP A 2 22.93 -23.30 -4.66
N PRO A 3 23.36 -24.41 -5.29
CA PRO A 3 22.44 -25.34 -5.95
C PRO A 3 21.43 -25.98 -4.99
N ARG A 4 21.63 -25.87 -3.66
CA ARG A 4 20.66 -26.30 -2.65
C ARG A 4 19.43 -25.39 -2.53
N THR A 5 19.53 -24.11 -2.91
CA THR A 5 18.40 -23.17 -2.84
C THR A 5 17.50 -23.26 -4.08
N GLU A 6 18.08 -23.52 -5.24
CA GLU A 6 17.35 -23.63 -6.51
C GLU A 6 16.46 -24.89 -6.55
N ALA A 7 16.99 -26.02 -6.06
CA ALA A 7 16.21 -27.25 -5.92
C ALA A 7 15.07 -27.15 -4.89
N GLN A 8 15.25 -26.35 -3.83
CA GLN A 8 14.20 -26.08 -2.85
C GLN A 8 13.09 -25.19 -3.42
N ILE A 9 13.45 -24.19 -4.23
CA ILE A 9 12.48 -23.32 -4.91
C ILE A 9 11.66 -24.13 -5.91
N ILE A 10 12.29 -24.96 -6.73
CA ILE A 10 11.60 -25.81 -7.72
C ILE A 10 10.66 -26.81 -7.02
N ALA A 11 11.09 -27.43 -5.93
CA ALA A 11 10.26 -28.37 -5.16
C ALA A 11 9.07 -27.67 -4.46
N ILE A 12 9.20 -26.39 -4.09
CA ILE A 12 8.10 -25.58 -3.56
C ILE A 12 7.13 -25.23 -4.70
N GLU A 13 7.63 -24.83 -5.87
CA GLU A 13 6.80 -24.51 -7.05
C GLU A 13 6.01 -25.73 -7.56
N GLU A 14 6.61 -26.92 -7.56
CA GLU A 14 5.92 -28.17 -7.91
C GLU A 14 4.84 -28.53 -6.88
N LYS A 15 5.13 -28.40 -5.58
CA LYS A 15 4.11 -28.59 -4.52
C LYS A 15 2.97 -27.57 -4.60
N MET A 16 3.23 -26.35 -5.05
CA MET A 16 2.19 -25.33 -5.27
C MET A 16 1.33 -25.63 -6.50
N ARG A 17 1.87 -26.32 -7.53
CA ARG A 17 1.08 -26.77 -8.70
C ARG A 17 0.16 -27.95 -8.40
N GLU A 18 0.52 -28.81 -7.44
CA GLU A 18 -0.25 -30.01 -7.10
C GLU A 18 -1.44 -29.77 -6.15
N GLN A 19 -1.47 -28.63 -5.46
CA GLN A 19 -2.61 -28.27 -4.60
C GLN A 19 -3.79 -27.76 -5.44
N LYS A 20 -4.76 -28.65 -5.70
CA LYS A 20 -6.10 -28.23 -6.17
C LYS A 20 -6.68 -27.21 -5.16
N PRO A 21 -7.30 -26.11 -5.62
CA PRO A 21 -7.85 -25.10 -4.73
C PRO A 21 -9.00 -25.71 -3.94
N VAL A 22 -8.80 -25.89 -2.64
CA VAL A 22 -9.86 -26.12 -1.67
C VAL A 22 -10.09 -24.79 -0.97
N SER A 23 -11.02 -23.99 -1.45
CA SER A 23 -11.68 -22.96 -0.63
C SER A 23 -13.17 -22.97 -0.96
N GLN A 24 -13.92 -23.80 -0.22
CA GLN A 24 -15.37 -23.91 -0.34
C GLN A 24 -16.14 -23.05 0.67
N ASN A 25 -15.49 -22.27 1.54
CA ASN A 25 -16.14 -21.72 2.73
C ASN A 25 -16.12 -20.20 2.94
N ILE A 26 -15.56 -19.38 2.04
CA ILE A 26 -15.85 -17.94 2.04
C ILE A 26 -16.69 -17.61 0.80
N LEU A 27 -18.00 -17.60 0.96
CA LEU A 27 -18.90 -17.06 -0.05
C LEU A 27 -18.57 -15.57 -0.25
N SER A 28 -18.31 -15.15 -1.49
CA SER A 28 -18.19 -13.74 -1.85
C SER A 28 -19.51 -13.03 -1.55
N ASN A 29 -19.53 -12.22 -0.50
CA ASN A 29 -20.63 -11.33 -0.12
C ASN A 29 -20.51 -9.94 -0.77
N VAL A 30 -19.75 -9.82 -1.86
CA VAL A 30 -19.72 -8.60 -2.67
C VAL A 30 -21.18 -8.25 -3.07
N PRO A 31 -21.63 -6.99 -2.85
CA PRO A 31 -22.98 -6.56 -3.18
C PRO A 31 -23.38 -6.92 -4.62
N ALA A 32 -24.59 -7.45 -4.81
CA ALA A 32 -25.07 -7.95 -6.10
C ALA A 32 -24.98 -6.90 -7.22
N LYS A 33 -25.23 -5.63 -6.88
CA LYS A 33 -25.14 -4.48 -7.79
C LYS A 33 -23.75 -4.31 -8.41
N PHE A 34 -22.67 -4.74 -7.74
CA PHE A 34 -21.32 -4.71 -8.29
C PHE A 34 -21.00 -5.89 -9.21
N LYS A 35 -21.66 -7.04 -9.01
CA LYS A 35 -21.50 -8.24 -9.84
C LYS A 35 -22.31 -8.19 -11.15
N ASP A 36 -23.27 -7.27 -11.24
CA ASP A 36 -24.18 -7.16 -12.36
C ASP A 36 -23.50 -6.61 -13.64
N LEU A 37 -23.10 -7.52 -14.53
CA LEU A 37 -22.49 -7.20 -15.82
C LEU A 37 -23.46 -6.51 -16.81
N THR A 38 -24.77 -6.55 -16.57
CA THR A 38 -25.75 -5.90 -17.45
C THR A 38 -25.68 -4.37 -17.37
N ARG A 39 -25.12 -3.84 -16.28
CA ARG A 39 -24.92 -2.40 -16.05
C ARG A 39 -23.91 -1.75 -16.99
N TYR A 40 -23.02 -2.54 -17.61
CA TYR A 40 -22.00 -2.06 -18.53
C TYR A 40 -22.52 -2.12 -19.96
N THR A 41 -22.22 -1.12 -20.78
CA THR A 41 -22.64 -1.07 -22.20
C THR A 41 -21.51 -1.53 -23.13
N GLY A 42 -21.86 -1.99 -24.34
CA GLY A 42 -20.93 -2.36 -25.41
C GLY A 42 -21.01 -3.82 -25.85
N ASP A 43 -20.49 -4.08 -27.04
CA ASP A 43 -20.68 -5.33 -27.79
C ASP A 43 -19.62 -6.41 -27.50
N HIS A 44 -18.60 -6.11 -26.70
CA HIS A 44 -17.57 -7.09 -26.34
C HIS A 44 -18.01 -7.94 -25.15
N GLU A 45 -17.49 -9.17 -25.11
CA GLU A 45 -17.69 -10.09 -24.00
C GLU A 45 -17.20 -9.47 -22.69
N LYS A 46 -18.10 -9.42 -21.70
CA LYS A 46 -17.81 -8.89 -20.37
C LYS A 46 -17.39 -10.05 -19.48
N LYS A 47 -16.26 -9.90 -18.81
CA LYS A 47 -15.70 -10.94 -17.93
C LYS A 47 -15.89 -10.55 -16.47
N ALA A 48 -16.09 -11.55 -15.63
CA ALA A 48 -16.08 -11.41 -14.18
C ALA A 48 -14.88 -12.15 -13.60
N ASP A 49 -14.30 -11.58 -12.54
CA ASP A 49 -13.32 -12.24 -11.69
C ASP A 49 -13.93 -13.49 -11.08
N ARG A 50 -13.24 -14.63 -11.23
CA ARG A 50 -13.74 -15.94 -10.79
C ARG A 50 -13.96 -15.99 -9.29
N LEU A 51 -13.12 -15.31 -8.51
CA LEU A 51 -13.16 -15.39 -7.04
C LEU A 51 -14.26 -14.53 -6.45
N THR A 52 -14.43 -13.29 -6.93
CA THR A 52 -15.32 -12.33 -6.28
C THR A 52 -16.57 -12.00 -7.08
N GLY A 53 -16.59 -12.33 -8.37
CA GLY A 53 -17.63 -11.95 -9.31
C GLY A 53 -17.57 -10.49 -9.74
N LEU A 54 -16.54 -9.74 -9.34
CA LEU A 54 -16.37 -8.36 -9.81
C LEU A 54 -16.07 -8.32 -11.32
N PRO A 55 -16.62 -7.37 -12.07
CA PRO A 55 -16.27 -7.16 -13.47
C PRO A 55 -14.78 -6.90 -13.65
N ILE A 56 -14.18 -7.49 -14.68
CA ILE A 56 -12.80 -7.23 -15.07
C ILE A 56 -12.74 -5.87 -15.79
N PHE A 57 -11.74 -5.04 -15.44
CA PHE A 57 -11.54 -3.72 -16.05
C PHE A 57 -10.86 -3.82 -17.43
N ASP A 58 -11.57 -4.42 -18.38
CA ASP A 58 -11.18 -4.59 -19.77
C ASP A 58 -12.28 -4.13 -20.73
N GLY A 59 -11.92 -4.06 -22.03
CA GLY A 59 -12.83 -3.79 -23.16
C GLY A 59 -14.02 -2.90 -22.82
N SER A 60 -15.22 -3.49 -22.91
CA SER A 60 -16.50 -2.80 -22.69
C SER A 60 -16.68 -2.21 -21.29
N VAL A 61 -16.24 -2.91 -20.24
CA VAL A 61 -16.34 -2.40 -18.86
C VAL A 61 -15.51 -1.11 -18.72
N ARG A 62 -14.29 -1.11 -19.25
CA ARG A 62 -13.40 0.05 -19.25
C ARG A 62 -14.00 1.22 -20.04
N TYR A 63 -14.48 0.98 -21.25
CA TYR A 63 -15.05 2.04 -22.07
C TYR A 63 -16.31 2.64 -21.46
N HIS A 64 -17.17 1.81 -20.85
CA HIS A 64 -18.36 2.28 -20.15
C HIS A 64 -17.98 3.22 -18.99
N ILE A 65 -17.08 2.80 -18.10
CA ILE A 65 -16.62 3.62 -16.95
C ILE A 65 -16.00 4.94 -17.42
N ILE A 66 -15.17 4.90 -18.47
CA ILE A 66 -14.55 6.11 -19.02
C ILE A 66 -15.60 7.03 -19.66
N GLY A 67 -16.65 6.47 -20.27
CA GLY A 67 -17.79 7.24 -20.76
C GLY A 67 -18.49 7.99 -19.63
N GLU A 68 -18.83 7.29 -18.55
CA GLU A 68 -19.45 7.88 -17.35
C GLU A 68 -18.56 8.96 -16.71
N PHE A 69 -17.25 8.73 -16.64
CA PHE A 69 -16.29 9.74 -16.19
C PHE A 69 -16.23 10.96 -17.11
N SER A 70 -16.21 10.74 -18.42
CA SER A 70 -16.19 11.82 -19.41
C SER A 70 -17.43 12.68 -19.30
N ASP A 71 -18.60 12.05 -19.14
CA ASP A 71 -19.86 12.75 -18.95
C ASP A 71 -19.89 13.56 -17.65
N ALA A 72 -19.38 13.00 -16.55
CA ALA A 72 -19.27 13.72 -15.28
C ALA A 72 -18.40 14.98 -15.41
N ILE A 73 -17.20 14.87 -16.02
CA ILE A 73 -16.33 16.04 -16.28
C ILE A 73 -17.04 17.07 -17.15
N LYS A 74 -17.66 16.62 -18.25
CA LYS A 74 -18.33 17.52 -19.20
C LYS A 74 -19.44 18.34 -18.54
N LYS A 75 -20.22 17.71 -17.66
CA LYS A 75 -21.31 18.34 -16.90
C LYS A 75 -20.82 19.11 -15.67
N GLY A 76 -19.58 18.90 -15.23
CA GLY A 76 -19.06 19.45 -13.97
C GLY A 76 -19.65 18.77 -12.74
N GLU A 77 -20.05 17.50 -12.87
CA GLU A 77 -20.54 16.68 -11.76
C GLU A 77 -19.38 16.13 -10.93
N GLY A 78 -19.65 15.85 -9.65
CA GLY A 78 -18.67 15.23 -8.77
C GLY A 78 -18.32 13.80 -9.19
N TRP A 79 -17.04 13.47 -9.13
CA TRP A 79 -16.54 12.12 -9.41
C TRP A 79 -15.45 11.71 -8.42
N ALA A 80 -15.28 10.40 -8.25
CA ALA A 80 -14.26 9.82 -7.39
C ALA A 80 -13.66 8.55 -8.01
N ILE A 81 -12.36 8.36 -7.81
CA ILE A 81 -11.63 7.12 -8.10
C ILE A 81 -11.00 6.67 -6.80
N PHE A 82 -11.42 5.51 -6.31
CA PHE A 82 -10.84 4.85 -5.15
C PHE A 82 -10.15 3.58 -5.62
N SER A 83 -8.84 3.51 -5.41
CA SER A 83 -8.05 2.30 -5.66
C SER A 83 -7.62 1.73 -4.32
N ALA A 84 -7.79 0.42 -4.14
CA ALA A 84 -7.35 -0.31 -2.96
C ALA A 84 -6.55 -1.54 -3.37
N ASP A 85 -5.53 -1.83 -2.61
CA ASP A 85 -4.57 -2.90 -2.82
C ASP A 85 -4.44 -3.68 -1.49
N LEU A 86 -4.74 -4.98 -1.55
CA LEU A 86 -4.66 -5.87 -0.41
C LEU A 86 -3.19 -6.19 -0.11
N ASP A 87 -2.72 -5.75 1.06
CA ASP A 87 -1.33 -5.97 1.46
C ASP A 87 -1.08 -7.47 1.72
N ASP A 88 0.18 -7.89 1.63
CA ASP A 88 0.62 -9.25 1.99
C ASP A 88 0.00 -10.42 1.19
N LEU A 89 -0.66 -10.19 0.04
CA LEU A 89 -1.20 -11.28 -0.79
C LEU A 89 -0.13 -12.31 -1.18
N LYS A 90 1.09 -11.87 -1.51
CA LYS A 90 2.20 -12.79 -1.80
C LYS A 90 2.56 -13.64 -0.58
N ARG A 91 2.57 -13.05 0.62
CA ARG A 91 2.84 -13.76 1.87
C ARG A 91 1.73 -14.77 2.19
N ALA A 92 0.48 -14.42 1.95
CA ALA A 92 -0.64 -15.34 2.08
C ALA A 92 -0.46 -16.55 1.15
N ASN A 93 -0.11 -16.31 -0.12
CA ASN A 93 0.14 -17.38 -1.11
C ASN A 93 1.35 -18.28 -0.75
N LEU A 94 2.36 -17.75 -0.06
CA LEU A 94 3.50 -18.55 0.44
C LEU A 94 3.06 -19.53 1.54
N ILE A 95 2.04 -19.17 2.34
CA ILE A 95 1.48 -20.05 3.36
C ILE A 95 0.58 -21.09 2.70
N SER A 96 -0.41 -20.65 1.92
CA SER A 96 -1.20 -21.53 1.05
C SER A 96 -1.92 -20.74 -0.04
N ARG A 97 -2.22 -21.39 -1.16
CA ARG A 97 -3.02 -20.78 -2.22
C ARG A 97 -4.45 -20.46 -1.76
N SER A 98 -5.03 -21.31 -0.92
CA SER A 98 -6.37 -21.11 -0.37
C SER A 98 -6.44 -19.84 0.49
N LEU A 99 -5.42 -19.60 1.34
CA LEU A 99 -5.34 -18.38 2.16
C LEU A 99 -5.24 -17.12 1.30
N GLY A 100 -4.49 -17.18 0.19
CA GLY A 100 -4.43 -16.09 -0.78
C GLY A 100 -5.78 -15.81 -1.45
N ASP A 101 -6.50 -16.85 -1.87
CA ASP A 101 -7.84 -16.70 -2.45
C ASP A 101 -8.84 -16.15 -1.41
N ASP A 102 -8.79 -16.63 -0.16
CA ASP A 102 -9.61 -16.15 0.95
C ASP A 102 -9.36 -14.68 1.29
N LEU A 103 -8.09 -14.25 1.25
CA LEU A 103 -7.72 -12.85 1.42
C LEU A 103 -8.32 -11.97 0.33
N ILE A 104 -8.25 -12.40 -0.94
CA ILE A 104 -8.86 -11.68 -2.06
C ILE A 104 -10.37 -11.55 -1.86
N VAL A 105 -11.05 -12.63 -1.48
CA VAL A 105 -12.49 -12.62 -1.27
C VAL A 105 -12.89 -11.73 -0.08
N ALA A 106 -12.28 -11.93 1.08
CA ALA A 106 -12.57 -11.15 2.29
C ALA A 106 -12.29 -9.66 2.07
N GLY A 107 -11.10 -9.32 1.57
CA GLY A 107 -10.72 -7.93 1.32
C GLY A 107 -11.62 -7.26 0.27
N THR A 108 -11.98 -7.96 -0.80
CA THR A 108 -12.91 -7.41 -1.79
C THR A 108 -14.30 -7.20 -1.20
N ASN A 109 -14.81 -8.13 -0.38
CA ASN A 109 -16.09 -7.98 0.30
C ASN A 109 -16.09 -6.73 1.17
N ASP A 110 -15.10 -6.58 2.04
CA ASP A 110 -15.05 -5.49 3.01
C ASP A 110 -14.89 -4.12 2.31
N ILE A 111 -14.02 -4.06 1.29
CA ILE A 111 -13.85 -2.85 0.46
C ILE A 111 -15.17 -2.49 -0.23
N THR A 112 -15.84 -3.44 -0.89
CA THR A 112 -17.05 -3.13 -1.67
C THR A 112 -18.26 -2.82 -0.79
N GLN A 113 -18.39 -3.46 0.38
CA GLN A 113 -19.46 -3.14 1.34
C GLN A 113 -19.32 -1.72 1.91
N ALA A 114 -18.08 -1.24 2.13
CA ALA A 114 -17.85 0.12 2.57
C ALA A 114 -18.35 1.18 1.56
N PHE A 115 -18.50 0.81 0.29
CA PHE A 115 -19.00 1.68 -0.78
C PHE A 115 -20.37 1.25 -1.32
N ASP A 116 -21.20 0.58 -0.50
CA ASP A 116 -22.53 0.18 -0.93
C ASP A 116 -23.33 1.38 -1.50
N PRO A 117 -23.76 1.34 -2.77
CA PRO A 117 -24.48 2.43 -3.40
C PRO A 117 -25.80 2.76 -2.71
N ALA A 118 -26.36 1.87 -1.90
CA ALA A 118 -27.54 2.15 -1.09
C ALA A 118 -27.31 3.25 -0.04
N LEU A 119 -26.04 3.56 0.26
CA LEU A 119 -25.64 4.59 1.22
C LEU A 119 -25.44 5.96 0.56
N LEU A 120 -25.40 6.03 -0.77
CA LEU A 120 -25.12 7.24 -1.54
C LEU A 120 -26.41 7.87 -2.10
N SER A 121 -26.27 9.09 -2.61
CA SER A 121 -27.38 9.77 -3.27
C SER A 121 -27.95 8.97 -4.46
N PRO A 122 -29.26 9.10 -4.78
CA PRO A 122 -29.86 8.36 -5.89
C PRO A 122 -29.27 8.68 -7.27
N THR A 123 -28.62 9.84 -7.41
CA THR A 123 -27.92 10.25 -8.63
C THR A 123 -26.53 9.65 -8.75
N ALA A 124 -25.95 9.16 -7.64
CA ALA A 124 -24.63 8.57 -7.63
C ALA A 124 -24.60 7.23 -8.38
N LYS A 125 -23.70 7.15 -9.35
CA LYS A 125 -23.37 5.90 -10.05
C LYS A 125 -22.05 5.39 -9.50
N ILE A 126 -22.07 4.20 -8.92
CA ILE A 126 -20.85 3.52 -8.45
C ILE A 126 -20.64 2.21 -9.20
N TYR A 127 -19.39 1.96 -9.53
CA TYR A 127 -18.87 0.78 -10.19
C TYR A 127 -17.68 0.26 -9.38
N ALA A 128 -17.58 -1.05 -9.23
CA ALA A 128 -16.42 -1.71 -8.63
C ALA A 128 -15.89 -2.73 -9.63
N VAL A 129 -14.58 -2.73 -9.85
CA VAL A 129 -13.93 -3.56 -10.87
C VAL A 129 -12.61 -4.13 -10.37
N ARG A 130 -12.20 -5.24 -10.98
CA ARG A 130 -10.89 -5.84 -10.80
C ARG A 130 -9.97 -5.42 -11.97
N PRO A 131 -8.80 -4.82 -11.75
CA PRO A 131 -7.86 -4.58 -12.82
C PRO A 131 -7.32 -5.91 -13.40
N THR A 132 -7.02 -5.93 -14.70
CA THR A 132 -6.56 -7.15 -15.41
C THR A 132 -5.18 -7.65 -14.98
N HIS A 133 -4.38 -6.79 -14.35
CA HIS A 133 -2.96 -7.04 -14.08
C HIS A 133 -2.65 -7.24 -12.58
N ALA A 134 -3.65 -7.11 -11.70
CA ALA A 134 -3.48 -7.20 -10.26
C ALA A 134 -4.70 -7.85 -9.59
N ALA A 135 -4.49 -9.01 -8.97
CA ALA A 135 -5.56 -9.81 -8.36
C ALA A 135 -5.95 -9.32 -6.95
N ASP A 136 -5.00 -8.68 -6.27
CA ASP A 136 -5.10 -8.00 -4.98
C ASP A 136 -5.74 -6.62 -5.04
N GLU A 137 -5.91 -6.04 -6.22
CA GLU A 137 -6.41 -4.68 -6.36
C GLU A 137 -7.93 -4.65 -6.60
N VAL A 138 -8.58 -3.60 -6.11
CA VAL A 138 -9.98 -3.25 -6.37
C VAL A 138 -10.03 -1.77 -6.72
N ILE A 139 -10.70 -1.45 -7.83
CA ILE A 139 -10.93 -0.06 -8.24
C ILE A 139 -12.42 0.22 -8.14
N ILE A 140 -12.79 1.28 -7.42
CA ILE A 140 -14.14 1.79 -7.30
C ILE A 140 -14.20 3.15 -7.97
N PHE A 141 -15.12 3.28 -8.93
CA PHE A 141 -15.38 4.53 -9.62
C PHE A 141 -16.76 5.06 -9.25
N GLY A 142 -16.83 6.36 -8.96
CA GLY A 142 -18.07 7.08 -8.67
C GLY A 142 -18.25 8.29 -9.59
N ALA A 143 -19.49 8.51 -10.05
CA ALA A 143 -19.92 9.67 -10.83
C ALA A 143 -21.26 10.21 -10.31
N GLY A 144 -21.54 11.49 -10.57
CA GLY A 144 -22.78 12.15 -10.11
C GLY A 144 -22.81 12.37 -8.59
N LEU A 145 -21.64 12.52 -7.97
CA LEU A 145 -21.47 12.66 -6.53
C LEU A 145 -21.74 14.09 -6.08
N ASN A 146 -22.41 14.23 -4.93
CA ASN A 146 -22.56 15.51 -4.24
C ASN A 146 -21.63 15.61 -3.02
N GLN A 147 -21.72 16.71 -2.27
CA GLN A 147 -20.87 16.94 -1.09
C GLN A 147 -21.00 15.86 -0.01
N ASN A 148 -22.23 15.44 0.29
CA ASN A 148 -22.49 14.41 1.30
C ASN A 148 -21.90 13.06 0.87
N ASP A 149 -21.98 12.75 -0.43
CA ASP A 149 -21.36 11.55 -0.99
C ASP A 149 -19.84 11.58 -0.82
N PHE A 150 -19.19 12.72 -1.06
CA PHE A 150 -17.74 12.87 -0.84
C PHE A 150 -17.33 12.70 0.61
N GLU A 151 -18.07 13.30 1.55
CA GLU A 151 -17.81 13.14 2.98
C GLU A 151 -17.93 11.68 3.40
N MET A 152 -18.96 10.98 2.92
CA MET A 152 -19.12 9.57 3.21
C MET A 152 -17.98 8.75 2.61
N ILE A 153 -17.64 8.94 1.33
CA ILE A 153 -16.54 8.24 0.66
C ILE A 153 -15.21 8.45 1.39
N ARG A 154 -14.92 9.68 1.85
CA ARG A 154 -13.72 9.97 2.66
C ARG A 154 -13.74 9.25 4.00
N ASN A 155 -14.88 9.22 4.68
CA ASN A 155 -15.01 8.49 5.94
C ASN A 155 -14.79 6.98 5.74
N ARG A 156 -15.36 6.40 4.69
CA ARG A 156 -15.19 4.99 4.31
C ARG A 156 -13.75 4.67 3.92
N GLN A 157 -13.08 5.54 3.19
CA GLN A 157 -11.64 5.40 2.93
C GLN A 157 -10.85 5.30 4.24
N ARG A 158 -11.13 6.16 5.23
CA ARG A 158 -10.42 6.13 6.53
C ARG A 158 -10.65 4.82 7.27
N GLU A 159 -11.87 4.29 7.24
CA GLU A 159 -12.22 2.99 7.83
C GLU A 159 -11.44 1.85 7.14
N ILE A 160 -11.40 1.85 5.79
CA ILE A 160 -10.69 0.82 5.02
C ILE A 160 -9.18 0.83 5.30
N VAL A 161 -8.55 2.00 5.43
CA VAL A 161 -7.10 2.08 5.73
C VAL A 161 -6.77 1.52 7.13
N GLN A 162 -7.75 1.50 8.04
CA GLN A 162 -7.61 0.93 9.39
C GLN A 162 -8.02 -0.54 9.46
N MET A 163 -8.58 -1.08 8.38
CA MET A 163 -9.09 -2.44 8.30
C MET A 163 -7.96 -3.46 8.48
N LYS A 164 -8.26 -4.46 9.30
CA LYS A 164 -7.45 -5.66 9.46
C LYS A 164 -8.26 -6.84 8.97
N ILE A 165 -7.68 -7.59 8.04
CA ILE A 165 -8.29 -8.81 7.52
C ILE A 165 -7.61 -9.96 8.25
N ASP A 166 -8.32 -10.53 9.23
CA ASP A 166 -7.86 -11.65 10.02
C ASP A 166 -8.40 -12.97 9.45
N LEU A 167 -7.50 -13.82 8.96
CA LEU A 167 -7.80 -15.13 8.42
C LEU A 167 -7.25 -16.20 9.37
N LYS A 168 -8.02 -17.29 9.56
CA LYS A 168 -7.54 -18.46 10.31
C LYS A 168 -6.69 -19.33 9.39
N GLU A 169 -5.48 -19.68 9.81
CA GLU A 169 -4.72 -20.71 9.09
C GLU A 169 -5.38 -22.08 9.30
N ASP A 170 -5.61 -22.85 8.23
CA ASP A 170 -6.26 -24.17 8.24
C ASP A 170 -5.46 -25.29 8.98
N LYS A 171 -4.46 -24.93 9.78
CA LYS A 171 -3.74 -25.90 10.62
C LYS A 171 -4.61 -26.24 11.83
N LYS A 172 -5.32 -27.36 11.73
CA LYS A 172 -6.04 -28.10 12.78
C LYS A 172 -5.85 -27.53 14.20
N GLY A 173 -6.78 -26.68 14.63
CA GLY A 173 -7.12 -26.49 16.05
C GLY A 173 -6.34 -25.44 16.84
N ASP A 174 -5.32 -24.78 16.28
CA ASP A 174 -4.64 -23.68 17.00
C ASP A 174 -5.21 -22.31 16.61
N GLU A 175 -6.03 -21.73 17.48
CA GLU A 175 -6.50 -20.33 17.36
C GLU A 175 -5.36 -19.29 17.41
N GLN A 176 -4.11 -19.73 17.61
CA GLN A 176 -2.92 -18.90 17.68
C GLN A 176 -2.35 -18.51 16.32
N ASN A 177 -2.69 -19.20 15.22
CA ASN A 177 -2.19 -18.88 13.87
C ASN A 177 -3.22 -18.05 13.08
N LYS A 178 -3.30 -16.77 13.42
CA LYS A 178 -4.06 -15.78 12.65
C LYS A 178 -3.13 -15.07 11.66
N PHE A 179 -3.52 -15.06 10.39
CA PHE A 179 -2.91 -14.21 9.38
C PHE A 179 -3.65 -12.89 9.35
N THR A 180 -2.96 -11.79 9.65
CA THR A 180 -3.51 -10.44 9.57
C THR A 180 -2.91 -9.72 8.37
N SER A 181 -3.76 -9.19 7.50
CA SER A 181 -3.39 -8.27 6.41
C SER A 181 -4.08 -6.91 6.59
N THR A 182 -3.56 -5.89 5.90
CA THR A 182 -4.15 -4.56 5.83
C THR A 182 -4.45 -4.16 4.39
N VAL A 183 -5.13 -3.03 4.21
CA VAL A 183 -5.41 -2.47 2.87
C VAL A 183 -4.65 -1.17 2.70
N SER A 184 -3.95 -1.02 1.58
CA SER A 184 -3.37 0.26 1.15
C SER A 184 -4.26 0.86 0.07
N SER A 185 -4.74 2.09 0.27
CA SER A 185 -5.71 2.69 -0.65
C SER A 185 -5.44 4.16 -0.94
N CYS A 186 -5.91 4.63 -2.10
CA CYS A 186 -5.87 6.02 -2.51
C CYS A 186 -7.23 6.43 -3.06
N LEU A 187 -7.67 7.62 -2.66
CA LEU A 187 -8.85 8.30 -3.20
C LEU A 187 -8.37 9.52 -3.99
N LEU A 188 -8.87 9.67 -5.22
CA LEU A 188 -8.84 10.90 -5.98
C LEU A 188 -10.28 11.37 -6.22
N THR A 189 -10.52 12.67 -6.18
CA THR A 189 -11.84 13.24 -6.44
C THR A 189 -11.76 14.45 -7.36
N SER A 190 -12.92 14.86 -7.86
CA SER A 190 -13.08 16.14 -8.57
C SER A 190 -12.72 17.37 -7.73
N GLU A 191 -12.54 17.23 -6.42
CA GLU A 191 -12.19 18.33 -5.50
C GLU A 191 -10.67 18.44 -5.25
N ASP A 192 -9.87 17.52 -5.79
CA ASP A 192 -8.41 17.56 -5.59
C ASP A 192 -7.81 18.81 -6.23
N VAL A 193 -7.25 19.68 -5.38
CA VAL A 193 -6.70 20.99 -5.77
C VAL A 193 -5.60 20.85 -6.82
N ASP A 194 -4.72 19.87 -6.65
CA ASP A 194 -3.60 19.59 -7.55
C ASP A 194 -4.06 19.15 -8.96
N LEU A 195 -5.30 18.65 -9.07
CA LEU A 195 -5.86 18.14 -10.32
C LEU A 195 -6.75 19.17 -11.05
N GLN A 196 -7.13 20.28 -10.41
CA GLN A 196 -8.11 21.23 -10.97
C GLN A 196 -7.74 21.74 -12.36
N ARG A 197 -6.46 22.10 -12.56
CA ARG A 197 -5.98 22.56 -13.87
C ARG A 197 -6.15 21.47 -14.94
N ALA A 198 -5.83 20.21 -14.61
CA ALA A 198 -5.94 19.10 -15.54
C ALA A 198 -7.42 18.76 -15.84
N ILE A 199 -8.29 18.85 -14.83
CA ILE A 199 -9.74 18.67 -14.98
C ILE A 199 -10.31 19.72 -15.95
N GLU A 200 -9.99 21.00 -15.75
CA GLU A 200 -10.47 22.09 -16.61
C GLU A 200 -9.99 21.96 -18.07
N VAL A 201 -8.72 21.57 -18.27
CA VAL A 201 -8.20 21.28 -19.62
C VAL A 201 -8.98 20.15 -20.28
N ASN A 202 -9.25 19.05 -19.56
CA ASN A 202 -10.00 17.92 -20.09
C ASN A 202 -11.47 18.26 -20.35
N LYS A 203 -12.08 19.09 -19.51
CA LYS A 203 -13.45 19.59 -19.74
C LYS A 203 -13.54 20.36 -21.05
N ARG A 204 -12.60 21.27 -21.32
CA ARG A 204 -12.56 22.01 -22.59
C ARG A 204 -12.35 21.09 -23.80
N ALA A 205 -11.43 20.13 -23.70
CA ALA A 205 -11.19 19.15 -24.75
C ALA A 205 -12.46 18.33 -25.05
N LEU A 206 -13.19 17.87 -24.03
CA LEU A 206 -14.46 17.16 -24.17
C LEU A 206 -15.56 18.01 -24.81
N LEU A 207 -15.65 19.29 -24.45
CA LEU A 207 -16.61 20.22 -25.07
C LEU A 207 -16.31 20.46 -26.55
N ASN A 208 -15.04 20.33 -26.97
CA ASN A 208 -14.60 20.41 -28.36
C ASN A 208 -14.66 19.07 -29.11
N GLY A 209 -15.12 17.99 -28.48
CA GLY A 209 -15.25 16.66 -29.09
C GLY A 209 -13.97 15.80 -29.07
N GLU A 210 -12.95 16.19 -28.32
CA GLU A 210 -11.64 15.51 -28.28
C GLU A 210 -11.60 14.37 -27.25
N VAL A 211 -12.43 13.33 -27.44
CA VAL A 211 -12.64 12.23 -26.47
C VAL A 211 -11.34 11.46 -26.12
N ARG A 212 -10.35 11.44 -27.03
CA ARG A 212 -9.06 10.76 -26.79
C ARG A 212 -8.28 11.36 -25.61
N HIS A 213 -8.43 12.65 -25.34
CA HIS A 213 -7.75 13.32 -24.22
C HIS A 213 -8.22 12.78 -22.87
N THR A 214 -9.52 12.51 -22.75
CA THR A 214 -10.11 12.04 -21.48
C THR A 214 -9.73 10.61 -21.13
N TYR A 215 -9.56 9.74 -22.13
CA TYR A 215 -9.00 8.41 -21.90
C TYR A 215 -7.59 8.49 -21.31
N ALA A 216 -6.73 9.33 -21.88
CA ALA A 216 -5.37 9.53 -21.40
C ALA A 216 -5.35 10.11 -19.98
N PHE A 217 -6.24 11.06 -19.70
CA PHE A 217 -6.38 11.64 -18.37
C PHE A 217 -6.87 10.62 -17.34
N PHE A 218 -7.93 9.87 -17.63
CA PHE A 218 -8.43 8.81 -16.74
C PHE A 218 -7.34 7.78 -16.44
N LYS A 219 -6.60 7.31 -17.47
CA LYS A 219 -5.47 6.41 -17.28
C LYS A 219 -4.37 7.05 -16.40
N GLY A 220 -4.11 8.34 -16.58
CA GLY A 220 -3.20 9.10 -15.74
C GLY A 220 -3.62 9.14 -14.27
N LEU A 221 -4.92 9.25 -13.99
CA LEU A 221 -5.46 9.20 -12.63
C LEU A 221 -5.28 7.83 -11.98
N ILE A 222 -5.56 6.73 -12.71
CA ILE A 222 -5.31 5.37 -12.22
C ILE A 222 -3.82 5.18 -11.89
N ASN A 223 -2.93 5.56 -12.82
CA ASN A 223 -1.49 5.49 -12.56
C ASN A 223 -1.07 6.34 -11.34
N LEU A 224 -1.69 7.49 -11.14
CA LEU A 224 -1.43 8.34 -9.97
C LEU A 224 -1.90 7.66 -8.68
N THR A 225 -3.06 6.99 -8.68
CA THR A 225 -3.51 6.20 -7.52
C THR A 225 -2.51 5.10 -7.19
N ASP A 226 -1.99 4.39 -8.20
CA ASP A 226 -1.04 3.29 -7.98
C ASP A 226 0.27 3.80 -7.38
N LYS A 227 0.79 4.93 -7.89
CA LYS A 227 1.99 5.57 -7.32
C LYS A 227 1.79 6.00 -5.87
N ARG A 228 0.62 6.57 -5.55
CA ARG A 228 0.28 6.98 -4.18
C ARG A 228 0.12 5.76 -3.26
N ILE A 229 -0.48 4.67 -3.73
CA ILE A 229 -0.58 3.41 -2.97
C ILE A 229 0.80 2.84 -2.67
N VAL A 230 1.72 2.81 -3.64
CA VAL A 230 3.10 2.38 -3.42
C VAL A 230 3.74 3.20 -2.30
N LYS A 231 3.59 4.52 -2.33
CA LYS A 231 4.09 5.42 -1.28
C LYS A 231 3.50 5.13 0.09
N ILE A 232 2.20 4.80 0.16
CA ILE A 232 1.53 4.37 1.39
C ILE A 232 2.11 3.06 1.92
N LYS A 233 2.30 2.06 1.06
CA LYS A 233 2.94 0.78 1.42
C LYS A 233 4.33 0.98 1.99
N ILE A 234 5.14 1.82 1.34
CA ILE A 234 6.48 2.17 1.84
C ILE A 234 6.38 2.82 3.22
N ASN A 235 5.48 3.77 3.42
CA ASN A 235 5.30 4.43 4.72
C ASN A 235 4.87 3.44 5.82
N LYS A 236 4.00 2.48 5.52
CA LYS A 236 3.61 1.42 6.45
C LYS A 236 4.81 0.56 6.87
N GLU A 237 5.62 0.13 5.90
CA GLU A 237 6.81 -0.70 6.20
C GLU A 237 7.85 0.11 6.98
N MET A 238 8.06 1.39 6.66
CA MET A 238 8.92 2.27 7.42
C MET A 238 8.44 2.43 8.88
N LYS A 239 7.14 2.57 9.10
CA LYS A 239 6.58 2.62 10.45
C LYS A 239 6.85 1.32 11.21
N ARG A 240 6.65 0.17 10.57
CA ARG A 240 6.92 -1.15 11.15
C ARG A 240 8.40 -1.30 11.53
N LEU A 241 9.32 -0.92 10.65
CA LEU A 241 10.77 -0.98 10.92
C LEU A 241 11.14 -0.09 12.11
N ARG A 242 10.59 1.13 12.21
CA ARG A 242 10.79 2.00 13.38
C ARG A 242 10.31 1.36 14.67
N GLU A 243 9.17 0.68 14.66
CA GLU A 243 8.65 -0.03 15.84
C GLU A 243 9.55 -1.20 16.26
N VAL A 244 10.06 -1.98 15.30
CA VAL A 244 11.03 -3.05 15.58
C VAL A 244 12.30 -2.47 16.22
N ILE A 245 12.84 -1.39 15.66
CA ILE A 245 14.03 -0.69 16.17
C ILE A 245 13.82 -0.24 17.61
N ARG A 246 12.73 0.50 17.88
CA ARG A 246 12.37 0.97 19.23
C ARG A 246 12.18 -0.16 20.22
N SER A 247 11.58 -1.27 19.80
CA SER A 247 11.33 -2.42 20.67
C SER A 247 12.60 -3.15 21.12
N GLY A 248 13.77 -2.83 20.56
CA GLY A 248 15.03 -3.48 20.92
C GLY A 248 15.21 -4.87 20.38
N LYS A 249 14.26 -5.37 19.60
CA LYS A 249 14.39 -6.58 18.78
C LYS A 249 15.30 -6.36 17.56
N ALA A 250 16.08 -5.28 17.59
CA ALA A 250 16.88 -4.77 16.50
C ALA A 250 18.33 -5.30 16.51
N GLU A 251 18.72 -6.05 17.54
CA GLU A 251 20.01 -6.74 17.55
C GLU A 251 20.06 -7.70 16.35
N GLY A 252 20.84 -7.33 15.34
CA GLY A 252 21.06 -8.14 14.15
C GLY A 252 20.08 -7.94 12.99
N ILE A 253 19.41 -6.77 12.86
CA ILE A 253 18.74 -6.44 11.59
C ILE A 253 19.81 -6.31 10.50
N ASP A 254 20.03 -7.41 9.77
CA ASP A 254 20.87 -7.44 8.58
C ASP A 254 20.22 -6.55 7.52
N PHE A 255 21.04 -5.69 6.90
CA PHE A 255 20.67 -4.85 5.77
C PHE A 255 19.95 -5.64 4.67
N LYS A 256 20.35 -6.90 4.48
CA LYS A 256 19.72 -7.82 3.54
C LYS A 256 18.27 -8.14 3.92
N MET A 257 17.99 -8.43 5.20
CA MET A 257 16.62 -8.73 5.67
C MET A 257 15.68 -7.53 5.49
N MET A 258 16.21 -6.31 5.62
CA MET A 258 15.46 -5.08 5.40
C MET A 258 15.10 -4.89 3.92
N ILE A 259 16.08 -5.08 3.02
CA ILE A 259 15.83 -5.06 1.57
C ILE A 259 14.86 -6.16 1.17
N ASP A 260 15.02 -7.37 1.70
CA ASP A 260 14.14 -8.50 1.40
C ASP A 260 12.70 -8.22 1.88
N SER A 261 12.53 -7.61 3.07
CA SER A 261 11.22 -7.23 3.60
C SER A 261 10.54 -6.13 2.78
N LEU A 262 11.29 -5.08 2.40
CA LEU A 262 10.78 -4.01 1.51
C LEU A 262 10.44 -4.55 0.12
N THR A 263 11.28 -5.43 -0.43
CA THR A 263 11.07 -6.06 -1.74
C THR A 263 9.82 -6.95 -1.73
N LEU A 264 9.60 -7.67 -0.63
CA LEU A 264 8.42 -8.51 -0.43
C LEU A 264 7.15 -7.66 -0.29
N ALA A 265 7.18 -6.59 0.52
CA ALA A 265 6.06 -5.68 0.74
C ALA A 265 5.66 -4.92 -0.54
N LEU A 266 6.62 -4.63 -1.41
CA LEU A 266 6.41 -3.90 -2.66
C LEU A 266 6.18 -4.82 -3.86
N GLY A 267 6.09 -6.13 -3.63
CA GLY A 267 5.66 -7.08 -4.64
C GLY A 267 6.56 -7.12 -5.87
N ASN A 268 7.88 -7.04 -5.71
CA ASN A 268 8.88 -7.00 -6.80
C ASN A 268 8.84 -5.72 -7.67
N ARG A 269 8.15 -4.65 -7.24
CA ARG A 269 8.28 -3.33 -7.91
C ARG A 269 9.70 -2.80 -7.66
N ARG A 270 10.36 -2.28 -8.72
CA ARG A 270 11.72 -1.75 -8.62
C ARG A 270 11.73 -0.46 -7.82
N ILE A 271 12.20 -0.51 -6.58
CA ILE A 271 12.63 0.71 -5.88
C ILE A 271 13.92 1.18 -6.57
N SER A 272 14.04 2.48 -6.86
CA SER A 272 15.31 3.02 -7.35
C SER A 272 16.42 2.76 -6.32
N GLU A 273 17.62 2.41 -6.79
CA GLU A 273 18.78 2.18 -5.92
C GLU A 273 19.09 3.41 -5.05
N ALA A 274 18.82 4.61 -5.59
CA ALA A 274 18.89 5.87 -4.86
C ALA A 274 17.92 5.93 -3.67
N ALA A 275 16.64 5.58 -3.87
CA ALA A 275 15.67 5.53 -2.79
C ALA A 275 16.04 4.47 -1.73
N LEU A 276 16.49 3.28 -2.14
CA LEU A 276 16.98 2.25 -1.21
C LEU A 276 18.15 2.73 -0.36
N LYS A 277 19.09 3.47 -0.96
CA LYS A 277 20.25 4.02 -0.26
C LYS A 277 19.86 5.11 0.75
N GLU A 278 18.92 5.97 0.38
CA GLU A 278 18.38 6.99 1.27
C GLU A 278 17.58 6.38 2.44
N TYR A 279 16.83 5.30 2.16
CA TYR A 279 16.15 4.50 3.18
C TYR A 279 17.12 3.83 4.16
N SER A 280 18.19 3.24 3.63
CA SER A 280 19.26 2.65 4.44
C SER A 280 19.86 3.66 5.40
N MET A 281 20.19 4.85 4.89
CA MET A 281 20.80 5.90 5.67
C MET A 281 19.85 6.40 6.76
N PHE A 282 18.58 6.62 6.43
CA PHE A 282 17.56 7.02 7.39
C PHE A 282 17.39 5.99 8.53
N ILE A 283 17.36 4.70 8.20
CA ILE A 283 17.19 3.62 9.18
C ILE A 283 18.44 3.48 10.06
N SER A 284 19.64 3.55 9.48
CA SER A 284 20.90 3.53 10.25
C SER A 284 20.98 4.69 11.24
N VAL A 285 20.54 5.89 10.84
CA VAL A 285 20.47 7.05 11.73
C VAL A 285 19.46 6.81 12.86
N MET A 286 18.25 6.34 12.55
CA MET A 286 17.21 6.04 13.55
C MET A 286 17.66 4.95 14.54
N ALA A 287 18.30 3.88 14.06
CA ALA A 287 18.81 2.80 14.90
C ALA A 287 19.92 3.30 15.83
N ALA A 288 20.81 4.14 15.31
CA ALA A 288 21.89 4.68 16.09
C ALA A 288 21.43 5.77 17.08
N GLU A 289 20.40 6.57 16.76
CA GLU A 289 19.73 7.47 17.72
C GLU A 289 19.07 6.71 18.87
N GLU A 290 18.36 5.61 18.59
CA GLU A 290 17.73 4.78 19.62
C GLU A 290 18.79 4.07 20.48
N GLN A 291 19.89 3.62 19.87
CA GLN A 291 21.03 3.06 20.60
C GLN A 291 21.70 4.10 21.49
N VAL A 292 21.89 5.34 21.00
CA VAL A 292 22.37 6.48 21.80
C VAL A 292 21.43 6.76 22.97
N LYS A 293 20.11 6.74 22.75
CA LYS A 293 19.12 6.96 23.80
C LYS A 293 19.16 5.87 24.87
N ARG A 294 19.26 4.59 24.46
CA ARG A 294 19.44 3.47 25.39
C ARG A 294 20.73 3.57 26.18
N ILE A 295 21.82 3.94 25.51
CA ILE A 295 23.09 4.23 26.16
C ILE A 295 22.88 5.35 27.18
N GLN A 296 22.28 6.48 26.82
CA GLN A 296 21.97 7.58 27.75
C GLN A 296 21.10 7.15 28.95
N GLU A 297 20.11 6.29 28.74
CA GLU A 297 19.26 5.73 29.82
C GLU A 297 20.06 4.81 30.76
N VAL A 298 20.99 4.00 30.24
CA VAL A 298 21.90 3.17 31.04
C VAL A 298 22.95 4.03 31.76
N LEU A 299 23.43 5.09 31.10
CA LEU A 299 24.42 6.03 31.61
C LEU A 299 23.91 6.96 32.71
N ALA A 300 22.60 7.05 32.92
CA ALA A 300 22.03 7.69 34.10
C ALA A 300 22.31 6.89 35.40
N GLY A 301 22.84 5.66 35.30
CA GLY A 301 23.14 4.77 36.43
C GLY A 301 24.59 4.32 36.58
N GLU A 302 25.41 4.26 35.52
CA GLU A 302 26.81 3.77 35.57
C GLU A 302 27.79 4.62 34.71
N GLY A 303 29.08 4.57 35.04
CA GLY A 303 30.14 5.44 34.49
C GLY A 303 30.30 5.41 32.96
N GLN A 304 30.32 6.61 32.35
CA GLN A 304 30.11 6.83 30.91
C GLN A 304 31.19 6.31 29.95
N GLY A 305 32.45 6.22 30.39
CA GLY A 305 33.57 5.88 29.51
C GLY A 305 33.63 4.41 29.07
N ASP A 306 33.32 3.47 29.97
CA ASP A 306 33.48 2.02 29.67
C ASP A 306 32.43 1.50 28.70
N LEU A 307 31.21 2.01 28.79
CA LEU A 307 30.09 1.60 27.94
C LEU A 307 30.26 2.09 26.50
N LEU A 308 30.79 3.29 26.29
CA LEU A 308 31.04 3.82 24.95
C LEU A 308 32.15 3.05 24.21
N ILE A 309 33.16 2.55 24.92
CA ILE A 309 34.18 1.65 24.38
C ILE A 309 33.56 0.27 24.09
N LYS A 310 32.79 -0.28 25.03
CA LYS A 310 32.10 -1.57 24.86
C LYS A 310 31.20 -1.60 23.62
N HIS A 311 30.60 -0.47 23.25
CA HIS A 311 29.75 -0.34 22.06
C HIS A 311 30.47 0.23 20.84
N GLY A 312 31.81 0.38 20.87
CA GLY A 312 32.63 0.72 19.71
C GLY A 312 32.56 2.18 19.25
N PHE A 313 32.07 3.10 20.09
CA PHE A 313 32.06 4.53 19.79
C PHE A 313 33.46 5.16 19.92
N TYR A 314 34.28 4.61 20.81
CA TYR A 314 35.68 4.96 21.03
C TYR A 314 36.55 3.70 21.11
N GLU A 315 37.80 3.80 20.68
CA GLU A 315 38.77 2.69 20.75
C GLU A 315 39.46 2.60 22.14
N GLU A 316 39.55 3.72 22.87
CA GLU A 316 40.13 3.82 24.20
C GLU A 316 39.33 4.79 25.08
N ARG A 317 39.53 4.76 26.41
CA ARG A 317 38.91 5.72 27.34
C ARG A 317 39.42 7.12 27.02
N GLN A 318 38.58 7.92 26.39
CA GLN A 318 38.77 9.36 26.36
C GLN A 318 38.04 9.98 27.55
N GLU A 319 38.71 10.90 28.26
CA GLU A 319 38.04 11.78 29.21
C GLU A 319 37.04 12.63 28.42
N LEU A 320 35.76 12.30 28.53
CA LEU A 320 34.70 13.14 27.99
C LEU A 320 34.74 14.48 28.73
N GLU A 321 34.80 15.58 27.99
CA GLU A 321 34.57 16.91 28.55
C GLU A 321 33.24 16.87 29.33
N PRO A 322 33.17 17.39 30.58
CA PRO A 322 32.01 17.23 31.49
C PRO A 322 30.65 17.71 30.95
N HIS A 323 30.62 18.29 29.76
CA HIS A 323 29.47 18.90 29.11
C HIS A 323 29.20 18.35 27.71
N GLU A 324 30.03 17.43 27.19
CA GLU A 324 29.74 16.76 25.92
C GLU A 324 28.63 15.73 26.11
N ASN A 325 27.42 16.15 25.78
CA ASN A 325 26.29 15.24 25.66
C ASN A 325 26.59 14.27 24.51
N ILE A 326 26.37 12.96 24.70
CA ILE A 326 26.51 11.93 23.66
C ILE A 326 25.73 12.29 22.38
N THR A 327 24.64 13.05 22.52
CA THR A 327 23.91 13.64 21.39
C THR A 327 24.77 14.57 20.52
N GLU A 328 25.67 15.37 21.10
CA GLU A 328 26.62 16.23 20.37
C GLU A 328 27.70 15.42 19.64
N ILE A 329 28.25 14.40 20.29
CA ILE A 329 29.24 13.49 19.69
C ILE A 329 28.61 12.75 18.50
N PHE A 330 27.37 12.29 18.67
CA PHE A 330 26.60 11.65 17.62
C PHE A 330 26.33 12.61 16.45
N LYS A 331 25.90 13.85 16.72
CA LYS A 331 25.68 14.89 15.70
C LYS A 331 26.93 15.22 14.89
N ARG A 332 28.13 15.20 15.50
CA ARG A 332 29.40 15.43 14.79
C ARG A 332 29.76 14.26 13.88
N ARG A 333 29.50 13.02 14.31
CA ARG A 333 29.83 11.81 13.56
C ARG A 333 28.83 11.50 12.43
N PHE A 334 27.59 11.96 12.57
CA PHE A 334 26.52 11.82 11.58
C PHE A 334 25.86 13.18 11.27
N PRO A 335 26.53 14.07 10.51
CA PRO A 335 26.14 15.47 10.35
C PRO A 335 24.85 15.73 9.53
N SER A 336 24.17 14.70 9.03
CA SER A 336 23.01 14.83 8.12
C SER A 336 21.70 15.24 8.82
N LYS A 337 21.77 16.05 9.87
CA LYS A 337 20.61 16.45 10.69
C LYS A 337 19.57 17.24 9.89
N GLU A 338 19.96 17.93 8.81
CA GLU A 338 19.02 18.61 7.91
C GLU A 338 18.01 17.65 7.25
N SER A 339 18.37 16.39 7.04
CA SER A 339 17.46 15.36 6.51
C SER A 339 16.53 14.80 7.57
N VAL A 340 16.94 14.74 8.84
CA VAL A 340 16.14 14.14 9.94
C VAL A 340 15.10 15.13 10.47
N ASP A 341 15.48 16.40 10.66
CA ASP A 341 14.55 17.43 11.13
C ASP A 341 13.50 17.79 10.04
N LYS A 342 13.84 17.67 8.74
CA LYS A 342 12.87 17.76 7.62
C LYS A 342 12.07 16.46 7.40
N ALA A 343 12.54 15.30 7.86
CA ALA A 343 11.87 13.99 7.68
C ALA A 343 10.74 13.73 8.69
N THR A 344 10.41 14.67 9.57
CA THR A 344 9.25 14.54 10.45
C THR A 344 7.92 14.43 9.70
N TYR A 345 7.83 14.91 8.46
CA TYR A 345 6.70 14.61 7.58
C TYR A 345 6.95 15.03 6.12
N THR A 346 8.07 14.62 5.50
CA THR A 346 8.23 14.85 4.05
C THR A 346 7.92 13.56 3.29
N PRO A 347 6.73 13.41 2.69
CA PRO A 347 6.46 12.32 1.77
C PRO A 347 7.50 12.32 0.63
N LEU A 348 8.05 11.16 0.24
CA LEU A 348 9.03 11.05 -0.84
C LEU A 348 8.65 11.88 -2.08
N PRO A 349 9.60 12.52 -2.78
CA PRO A 349 9.33 13.09 -4.10
C PRO A 349 8.82 12.01 -5.05
N ASP A 350 7.79 12.33 -5.84
CA ASP A 350 7.16 11.39 -6.80
C ASP A 350 8.14 10.90 -7.88
N GLU A 351 9.29 11.56 -8.03
CA GLU A 351 10.40 11.27 -8.94
C GLU A 351 11.21 10.02 -8.52
N MET A 352 11.12 9.61 -7.26
CA MET A 352 11.92 8.50 -6.72
C MET A 352 11.23 7.14 -6.81
N ILE A 353 9.96 7.13 -7.22
CA ILE A 353 9.11 5.94 -7.40
C ILE A 353 8.92 5.73 -8.90
N ALA A 354 9.64 4.74 -9.46
CA ALA A 354 9.66 4.41 -10.89
C ALA A 354 8.51 3.49 -11.29
#